data_AF-A0A9P6RRU4-F1
#
_entry.id   AF-A0A9P6RRU4-F1
#
_cell.length_a   1.000
_cell.length_b   1.000
_cell.length_c   1.000
_cell.angle_alpha   90.00
_cell.angle_beta   90.00
_cell.angle_gamma   90.00
#
_symmetry.space_group_name_H-M   'P 1'
#
loop_
_entity.id
_entity.type
_entity.pdbx_description
1 polymer ?
#
loop_
_entity_poly.entity_id
_entity_poly.type
_entity_poly.pdbx_seq_one_letter_code
_entity_poly.pdbx_strand_id
1 'polypeptide(L)'
;MMIYSMTGYANATHEVPIVADSDDPPTSVSVELRTVNSRFLDLNFRIPDEVRASEPILREMLTQKLGRGKVEIRINLQRKLMAKHQQKIVERLQEALGLATAGNAPALVTPEETAERIRQEMTIYGIRIDINEELSRLSAHLNETRRITQQGGRVGKRLDFMMQELNREANTLGSKAAAKELADTAMSLKLLIEQMREQIQNLE
;
A
#
# COMPACT_ATOMS: atom_id res chain seq x y z
N MET A 1 30.16 29.16 -17.32
CA MET A 1 29.05 28.27 -17.72
C MET A 1 28.82 27.29 -16.57
N MET A 2 27.76 27.46 -15.78
CA MET A 2 27.52 26.62 -14.60
C MET A 2 27.22 25.18 -15.05
N ILE A 3 28.04 24.25 -14.58
CA ILE A 3 27.79 22.82 -14.73
C ILE A 3 26.75 22.48 -13.65
N TYR A 4 25.48 22.41 -14.04
CA TYR A 4 24.42 22.00 -13.10
C TYR A 4 24.65 20.54 -12.71
N SER A 5 24.73 20.29 -11.40
CA SER A 5 24.82 18.96 -10.80
C SER A 5 23.76 18.05 -11.40
N MET A 6 24.17 16.87 -11.85
CA MET A 6 23.43 16.10 -12.84
C MET A 6 22.92 14.77 -12.27
N THR A 7 22.67 14.76 -10.95
CA THR A 7 21.88 13.79 -10.20
C THR A 7 21.14 14.53 -9.09
N GLY A 8 19.84 14.25 -8.93
CA GLY A 8 18.98 14.89 -7.95
C GLY A 8 18.06 13.88 -7.29
N TYR A 9 17.89 13.99 -5.98
CA TYR A 9 16.94 13.20 -5.21
C TYR A 9 16.03 14.17 -4.45
N ALA A 10 14.73 13.97 -4.57
CA ALA A 10 13.75 14.71 -3.80
C ALA A 10 12.67 13.75 -3.29
N ASN A 11 12.29 13.94 -2.04
CA ASN A 11 11.20 13.25 -1.36
C ASN A 11 10.30 14.35 -0.79
N ALA A 12 9.01 14.25 -1.07
CA ALA A 12 7.99 15.01 -0.37
C ALA A 12 6.91 14.06 0.12
N THR A 13 6.59 14.13 1.41
CA THR A 13 5.46 13.42 2.00
C THR A 13 4.44 14.43 2.49
N HIS A 14 3.19 14.24 2.10
CA HIS A 14 2.09 15.08 2.53
C HIS A 14 0.96 14.23 3.07
N GLU A 15 0.46 14.60 4.25
CA GLU A 15 -0.75 13.99 4.80
C GLU A 15 -1.96 14.71 4.22
N VAL A 16 -2.85 13.97 3.56
CA VAL A 16 -4.11 14.53 3.08
C VAL A 16 -5.05 14.62 4.28
N PRO A 17 -5.49 15.82 4.68
CA PRO A 17 -6.41 15.97 5.78
C PRO A 17 -7.75 15.31 5.45
N ILE A 18 -8.31 14.63 6.44
CA ILE A 18 -9.62 13.98 6.38
C ILE A 18 -10.66 15.07 6.10
N VAL A 19 -11.43 14.95 5.02
CA VAL A 19 -12.60 15.81 4.80
C VAL A 19 -13.63 15.44 5.86
N ALA A 20 -14.17 16.43 6.58
CA ALA A 20 -14.89 16.22 7.84
C ALA A 20 -16.18 15.35 7.76
N ASP A 21 -16.59 14.93 6.56
CA ASP A 21 -17.77 14.09 6.28
C ASP A 21 -17.47 12.86 5.39
N SER A 22 -16.20 12.53 5.13
CA SER A 22 -15.84 11.30 4.39
C SER A 22 -15.36 10.22 5.36
N ASP A 23 -15.93 9.01 5.28
CA ASP A 23 -15.43 7.79 5.93
C ASP A 23 -14.06 7.31 5.40
N ASP A 24 -13.44 8.09 4.51
CA ASP A 24 -12.15 7.76 3.93
C ASP A 24 -11.02 7.83 4.98
N PRO A 25 -10.17 6.80 5.04
CA PRO A 25 -9.06 6.77 5.97
C PRO A 25 -8.06 7.90 5.66
N PRO A 26 -7.41 8.48 6.69
CA PRO A 26 -6.36 9.47 6.48
C PRO A 26 -5.29 8.89 5.58
N THR A 27 -5.06 9.55 4.45
CA THR A 27 -4.15 9.06 3.41
C THR A 27 -2.92 9.94 3.38
N SER A 28 -1.76 9.36 3.65
CA SER A 28 -0.48 10.02 3.37
C SER A 28 -0.02 9.68 1.97
N VAL A 29 0.34 10.72 1.21
CA VAL A 29 0.91 10.62 -0.13
C VAL A 29 2.38 10.94 -0.04
N SER A 30 3.24 10.00 -0.43
CA SER A 30 4.68 10.26 -0.59
C SER A 30 5.03 10.27 -2.08
N VAL A 31 5.73 11.31 -2.52
CA VAL A 31 6.27 11.45 -3.87
C VAL A 31 7.79 11.45 -3.79
N GLU A 32 8.41 10.50 -4.48
CA GLU A 32 9.86 10.41 -4.65
C GLU A 32 10.23 10.71 -6.11
N LEU A 33 11.25 11.54 -6.28
CA LEU A 33 11.79 11.98 -7.56
C LEU A 33 13.29 11.71 -7.57
N ARG A 34 13.74 10.92 -8.55
CA ARG A 34 15.17 10.66 -8.80
C ARG A 34 15.50 11.12 -10.20
N THR A 35 16.55 11.92 -10.35
CA THR A 35 17.04 12.38 -11.64
C THR A 35 18.47 11.95 -11.84
N VAL A 36 18.80 11.56 -13.07
CA VAL A 36 20.17 11.28 -13.50
C VAL A 36 20.42 11.89 -14.88
N ASN A 37 21.67 12.26 -15.13
CA ASN A 37 22.08 12.74 -16.43
C ASN A 37 21.92 11.66 -17.51
N SER A 38 21.17 12.00 -18.54
CA SER A 38 21.01 11.19 -19.73
C SER A 38 20.94 12.10 -20.94
N ARG A 39 21.43 11.59 -22.08
CA ARG A 39 21.44 12.33 -23.36
C ARG A 39 20.03 12.63 -23.88
N PHE A 40 19.05 11.83 -23.48
CA PHE A 40 17.64 11.98 -23.87
C PHE A 40 16.77 12.17 -22.64
N LEU A 41 15.60 12.78 -22.82
CA LEU A 41 14.58 12.84 -21.79
C LEU A 41 13.86 11.49 -21.71
N ASP A 42 13.95 10.84 -20.55
CA ASP A 42 13.30 9.56 -20.27
C ASP A 42 12.52 9.70 -18.94
N LEU A 43 11.20 9.59 -18.99
CA LEU A 43 10.31 9.77 -17.84
C LEU A 43 9.68 8.42 -17.46
N ASN A 44 10.05 7.91 -16.28
CA ASN A 44 9.51 6.68 -15.74
C ASN A 44 8.58 6.97 -14.57
N PHE A 45 7.33 6.49 -14.64
CA PHE A 45 6.32 6.72 -13.62
C PHE A 45 5.92 5.39 -12.95
N ARG A 46 6.02 5.34 -11.63
CA ARG A 46 5.44 4.29 -10.78
C ARG A 46 4.33 4.92 -9.94
N ILE A 47 3.10 4.85 -10.42
CA ILE A 47 1.93 5.53 -9.84
C ILE A 47 0.83 4.49 -9.54
N PRO A 48 0.22 4.49 -8.34
CA PRO A 48 -0.95 3.67 -8.00
C PRO A 48 -2.17 4.04 -8.84
N ASP A 49 -3.07 3.08 -9.07
CA ASP A 49 -4.25 3.28 -9.93
C ASP A 49 -5.16 4.43 -9.47
N GLU A 50 -5.25 4.67 -8.15
CA GLU A 50 -6.12 5.71 -7.58
C GLU A 50 -5.73 7.14 -8.00
N VAL A 51 -4.45 7.35 -8.31
CA VAL A 51 -3.88 8.65 -8.70
C VAL A 51 -3.33 8.63 -10.13
N ARG A 52 -3.61 7.58 -10.90
CA ARG A 52 -3.13 7.42 -12.28
C ARG A 52 -3.58 8.54 -13.21
N ALA A 53 -4.73 9.15 -12.94
CA ALA A 53 -5.21 10.34 -13.65
C ALA A 53 -4.24 11.53 -13.60
N SER A 54 -3.34 11.58 -12.60
CA SER A 54 -2.31 12.61 -12.50
C SER A 54 -1.09 12.39 -13.41
N GLU A 55 -0.87 11.16 -13.91
CA GLU A 55 0.27 10.81 -14.77
C GLU A 55 0.39 11.70 -16.02
N PRO A 56 -0.65 11.87 -16.88
CA PRO A 56 -0.52 12.68 -18.08
C PRO A 56 -0.21 14.14 -17.78
N ILE A 57 -0.78 14.69 -16.70
CA ILE A 57 -0.55 16.07 -16.25
C ILE A 57 0.90 16.25 -15.82
N LEU A 58 1.42 15.33 -15.00
CA LEU A 58 2.81 15.35 -14.55
C LEU A 58 3.80 15.21 -15.72
N ARG A 59 3.50 14.33 -16.68
CA ARG A 59 4.31 14.12 -17.88
C ARG A 59 4.39 15.39 -18.73
N GLU A 60 3.27 16.06 -18.96
CA GLU A 60 3.24 17.31 -19.71
C GLU A 60 4.07 18.40 -19.01
N MET A 61 3.86 18.60 -17.71
CA MET A 61 4.59 19.58 -16.92
C MET A 61 6.11 19.34 -16.91
N LEU A 62 6.54 18.08 -16.78
CA LEU A 62 7.96 17.72 -16.77
C LEU A 62 8.59 17.88 -18.16
N THR A 63 7.87 17.54 -19.23
CA THR A 63 8.37 17.68 -20.62
C THR A 63 8.54 19.15 -21.01
N GLN A 64 7.70 20.04 -20.50
CA GLN A 64 7.86 21.50 -20.71
C GLN A 64 9.08 22.08 -19.98
N LYS A 65 9.47 21.51 -18.83
CA LYS A 65 10.55 22.05 -17.99
C LYS A 65 11.90 21.36 -18.18
N LEU A 66 11.93 20.14 -18.69
CA LEU A 66 13.15 19.33 -18.83
C LEU A 66 13.41 19.02 -20.30
N GLY A 67 14.59 19.42 -20.80
CA GLY A 67 15.01 19.11 -22.17
C GLY A 67 15.81 17.80 -22.31
N ARG A 68 16.38 17.27 -21.22
CA ARG A 68 17.19 16.04 -21.20
C ARG A 68 17.29 15.47 -19.79
N GLY A 69 17.64 14.18 -19.68
CA GLY A 69 17.83 13.50 -18.41
C GLY A 69 16.84 12.38 -18.20
N LYS A 70 17.19 11.43 -17.33
CA LYS A 70 16.27 10.38 -16.92
C LYS A 70 15.67 10.74 -15.57
N VAL A 71 14.34 10.75 -15.48
CA VAL A 71 13.59 11.05 -14.27
C VAL A 71 12.73 9.85 -13.91
N GLU A 72 12.90 9.36 -12.69
CA GLU A 72 12.04 8.36 -12.10
C GLU A 72 11.16 9.03 -11.04
N ILE A 73 9.84 8.89 -11.21
CA ILE A 73 8.82 9.41 -10.30
C ILE A 73 8.10 8.23 -9.67
N ARG A 74 8.11 8.15 -8.35
CA ARG A 74 7.37 7.14 -7.60
C ARG A 74 6.39 7.83 -6.67
N ILE A 75 5.11 7.48 -6.78
CA ILE A 75 4.07 7.92 -5.85
C ILE A 75 3.70 6.71 -5.00
N ASN A 76 3.70 6.84 -3.68
CA ASN A 76 3.11 5.84 -2.79
C ASN A 76 1.96 6.48 -2.02
N LEU A 77 0.86 5.74 -1.96
CA LEU A 77 -0.27 6.04 -1.10
C LEU A 77 -0.21 5.10 0.10
N GLN A 78 -0.14 5.67 1.29
CA GLN A 78 -0.27 4.96 2.55
C GLN A 78 -1.56 5.42 3.21
N ARG A 79 -2.58 4.55 3.19
CA ARG A 79 -3.78 4.76 3.97
C ARG A 79 -3.45 4.40 5.41
N LYS A 80 -3.42 5.38 6.31
CA LYS A 80 -3.31 5.14 7.75
C LYS A 80 -4.67 4.66 8.24
N LEU A 81 -4.98 3.40 7.96
CA LEU A 81 -6.06 2.71 8.64
C LEU A 81 -5.60 2.48 10.10
N MET A 82 -6.48 2.74 11.07
CA MET A 82 -6.44 2.14 12.43
C MET A 82 -5.64 2.83 13.56
N ALA A 83 -5.64 4.16 13.71
CA ALA A 83 -5.26 4.73 15.03
C ALA A 83 -6.26 5.78 15.53
N LYS A 84 -6.54 6.80 14.71
CA LYS A 84 -7.45 7.89 15.09
C LYS A 84 -8.92 7.44 15.11
N HIS A 85 -9.28 6.53 14.22
CA HIS A 85 -10.63 5.96 14.15
C HIS A 85 -10.87 4.96 15.30
N GLN A 86 -9.83 4.25 15.74
CA GLN A 86 -9.87 3.36 16.91
C GLN A 86 -10.17 4.16 18.19
N GLN A 87 -9.48 5.29 18.40
CA GLN A 87 -9.73 6.18 19.54
C GLN A 87 -11.18 6.71 19.54
N LYS A 88 -11.68 7.15 18.39
CA LYS A 88 -13.02 7.74 18.24
C LYS A 88 -14.15 6.72 18.39
N ILE A 89 -13.93 5.47 17.94
CA ILE A 89 -14.87 4.37 18.14
C ILE A 89 -14.89 3.94 19.60
N VAL A 90 -13.73 3.89 20.28
CA VAL A 90 -13.66 3.63 21.72
C VAL A 90 -14.41 4.68 22.51
N GLU A 91 -14.18 5.97 22.24
CA GLU A 91 -14.89 7.07 22.91
C GLU A 91 -16.40 6.97 22.68
N ARG A 92 -16.84 6.75 21.43
CA ARG A 92 -18.27 6.60 21.13
C ARG A 92 -18.90 5.33 21.70
N LEU A 93 -18.16 4.23 21.80
CA LEU A 93 -18.64 3.01 22.47
C LEU A 93 -18.70 3.21 23.98
N GLN A 94 -17.76 3.92 24.59
CA GLN A 94 -17.79 4.28 26.01
C GLN A 94 -18.97 5.20 26.34
N GLU A 95 -19.27 6.16 25.46
CA GLU A 95 -20.47 7.01 25.54
C GLU A 95 -21.76 6.21 25.33
N ALA A 96 -21.84 5.35 24.31
CA ALA A 96 -23.03 4.57 23.95
C ALA A 96 -23.36 3.44 24.94
N LEU A 97 -22.33 2.85 25.57
CA LEU A 97 -22.50 1.84 26.63
C LEU A 97 -22.89 2.45 27.98
N GLY A 98 -23.05 3.78 28.06
CA GLY A 98 -23.60 4.44 29.24
C GLY A 98 -22.78 4.16 30.50
N LEU A 99 -21.44 4.14 30.41
CA LEU A 99 -20.58 4.08 31.61
C LEU A 99 -20.72 5.30 32.54
N ALA A 100 -21.63 6.21 32.21
CA ALA A 100 -22.19 7.24 33.08
C ALA A 100 -23.68 7.01 33.41
N THR A 101 -24.15 5.77 33.66
CA THR A 101 -25.43 5.58 34.37
C THR A 101 -25.17 5.35 35.85
N ALA A 102 -25.28 6.45 36.59
CA ALA A 102 -25.74 6.40 37.96
C ALA A 102 -27.06 5.60 38.02
N GLY A 103 -27.06 4.43 38.66
CA GLY A 103 -28.30 3.70 38.96
C GLY A 103 -28.19 2.17 38.92
N ASN A 104 -27.87 1.57 40.07
CA ASN A 104 -28.37 0.29 40.59
C ASN A 104 -28.72 -0.88 39.63
N ALA A 105 -27.80 -1.29 38.76
CA ALA A 105 -27.78 -2.67 38.27
C ALA A 105 -26.40 -3.28 38.56
N PRO A 106 -26.29 -4.52 39.07
CA PRO A 106 -25.01 -5.17 39.23
C PRO A 106 -24.46 -5.46 37.83
N ALA A 107 -23.54 -4.61 37.36
CA ALA A 107 -22.83 -4.85 36.11
C ALA A 107 -22.03 -6.15 36.28
N LEU A 108 -22.40 -7.21 35.55
CA LEU A 108 -21.68 -8.49 35.53
C LEU A 108 -20.25 -8.37 34.98
N VAL A 109 -19.88 -7.21 34.44
CA VAL A 109 -18.59 -6.93 33.81
C VAL A 109 -18.21 -5.49 34.17
N THR A 110 -17.01 -5.32 34.71
CA THR A 110 -16.51 -3.99 35.09
C THR A 110 -16.22 -3.13 33.84
N PRO A 111 -16.28 -1.79 33.96
CA PRO A 111 -15.92 -0.88 32.86
C PRO A 111 -14.54 -1.16 32.25
N GLU A 112 -13.60 -1.61 33.09
CA GLU A 112 -12.23 -1.93 32.74
C GLU A 112 -12.14 -3.23 31.92
N GLU A 113 -12.90 -4.26 32.29
CA GLU A 113 -13.02 -5.51 31.54
C GLU A 113 -13.73 -5.31 30.20
N THR A 114 -14.75 -4.45 30.13
CA THR A 114 -15.41 -4.11 28.85
C THR A 114 -14.45 -3.36 27.93
N ALA A 115 -13.72 -2.38 28.44
CA ALA A 115 -12.71 -1.65 27.67
C ALA A 115 -11.61 -2.59 27.16
N GLU A 116 -11.19 -3.57 27.96
CA GLU A 116 -10.20 -4.57 27.57
C GLU A 116 -10.71 -5.50 26.48
N ARG A 117 -11.96 -5.97 26.57
CA ARG A 117 -12.60 -6.77 25.51
C ARG A 117 -12.74 -5.99 24.21
N ILE A 118 -13.13 -4.71 24.27
CA ILE A 118 -13.20 -3.85 23.07
C ILE A 118 -11.79 -3.67 22.47
N ARG A 119 -10.76 -3.42 23.29
CA ARG A 119 -9.37 -3.33 22.82
C ARG A 119 -8.91 -4.62 22.12
N GLN A 120 -9.17 -5.78 22.71
CA GLN A 120 -8.80 -7.08 22.12
C GLN A 120 -9.55 -7.32 20.81
N GLU A 121 -10.86 -7.09 20.79
CA GLU A 121 -11.69 -7.29 19.60
C GLU A 121 -11.25 -6.36 18.46
N MET A 122 -11.00 -5.07 18.75
CA MET A 122 -10.47 -4.14 17.76
C MET A 122 -9.06 -4.49 17.28
N THR A 123 -8.21 -5.05 18.14
CA THR A 123 -6.87 -5.52 17.73
C THR A 123 -6.99 -6.65 16.70
N ILE A 124 -7.90 -7.60 16.95
CA ILE A 124 -8.22 -8.68 16.02
C ILE A 124 -8.80 -8.12 14.71
N TYR A 125 -9.72 -7.14 14.77
CA TYR A 125 -10.25 -6.49 13.59
C TYR A 125 -9.20 -5.69 12.81
N GLY A 126 -8.26 -5.03 13.49
CA GLY A 126 -7.13 -4.35 12.87
C GLY A 126 -6.25 -5.30 12.05
N ILE A 127 -5.94 -6.48 12.61
CA ILE A 127 -5.22 -7.53 11.89
C ILE A 127 -6.01 -8.04 10.68
N ARG A 128 -7.33 -8.22 10.81
CA ARG A 128 -8.20 -8.64 9.69
C ARG A 128 -8.28 -7.61 8.57
N ILE A 129 -8.32 -6.33 8.89
CA ILE A 129 -8.34 -5.23 7.91
C ILE A 129 -7.00 -5.18 7.15
N ASP A 130 -5.89 -5.32 7.87
CA ASP A 130 -4.55 -5.36 7.31
C ASP A 130 -4.38 -6.52 6.31
N ILE A 131 -4.86 -7.73 6.65
CA ILE A 131 -4.86 -8.88 5.72
C ILE A 131 -5.71 -8.63 4.47
N ASN A 132 -6.86 -7.97 4.59
CA ASN A 132 -7.71 -7.66 3.43
C ASN A 132 -7.03 -6.70 2.45
N GLU A 133 -6.24 -5.75 2.95
CA GLU A 133 -5.45 -4.87 2.08
C GLU A 133 -4.40 -5.67 1.30
N GLU A 134 -3.69 -6.60 1.96
CA GLU A 134 -2.71 -7.46 1.29
C GLU A 134 -3.37 -8.36 0.24
N LEU A 135 -4.56 -8.90 0.52
CA LEU A 135 -5.33 -9.70 -0.45
C LEU A 135 -5.76 -8.86 -1.66
N SER A 136 -6.19 -7.63 -1.45
CA SER A 136 -6.55 -6.70 -2.54
C SER A 136 -5.32 -6.38 -3.41
N ARG A 137 -4.17 -6.12 -2.79
CA ARG A 137 -2.91 -5.83 -3.47
C ARG A 137 -2.40 -7.04 -4.26
N LEU A 138 -2.43 -8.23 -3.65
CA LEU A 138 -2.12 -9.49 -4.29
C LEU A 138 -3.01 -9.73 -5.52
N SER A 139 -4.32 -9.48 -5.41
CA SER A 139 -5.26 -9.61 -6.51
C SER A 139 -4.92 -8.67 -7.68
N ALA A 140 -4.59 -7.40 -7.39
CA ALA A 140 -4.16 -6.45 -8.41
C ALA A 140 -2.89 -6.91 -9.15
N HIS A 141 -1.88 -7.40 -8.41
CA HIS A 141 -0.65 -7.91 -9.00
C HIS A 141 -0.87 -9.18 -9.84
N LEU A 142 -1.76 -10.09 -9.41
CA LEU A 142 -2.14 -11.27 -10.18
C LEU A 142 -2.87 -10.88 -11.48
N ASN A 143 -3.74 -9.89 -11.44
CA ASN A 143 -4.45 -9.38 -12.61
C ASN A 143 -3.49 -8.75 -13.63
N GLU A 144 -2.53 -7.94 -13.20
CA GLU A 144 -1.51 -7.37 -14.10
C GLU A 144 -0.59 -8.46 -14.64
N THR A 145 -0.19 -9.45 -13.83
CA THR A 145 0.59 -10.61 -14.30
C THR A 145 -0.15 -11.36 -15.41
N ARG A 146 -1.46 -11.59 -15.24
CA ARG A 146 -2.32 -12.19 -16.28
C ARG A 146 -2.38 -11.32 -17.54
N ARG A 147 -2.50 -10.01 -17.39
CA ARG A 147 -2.52 -9.08 -18.54
C ARG A 147 -1.22 -9.12 -19.33
N ILE A 148 -0.07 -9.12 -18.66
CA ILE A 148 1.25 -9.17 -19.29
C ILE A 148 1.42 -10.47 -20.08
N THR A 149 1.05 -11.61 -19.49
CA THR A 149 1.17 -12.91 -20.16
C THR A 149 0.23 -13.04 -21.37
N GLN A 150 -0.97 -12.44 -21.31
CA GLN A 150 -1.90 -12.41 -22.45
C GLN A 150 -1.45 -11.49 -23.58
N GLN A 151 -0.76 -10.38 -23.28
CA GLN A 151 -0.30 -9.42 -24.29
C GLN A 151 0.83 -10.00 -25.17
N GLY A 152 1.69 -10.85 -24.60
CA GLY A 152 2.83 -11.45 -25.32
C GLY A 152 3.93 -10.45 -25.70
N GLY A 153 4.96 -10.94 -26.40
CA GLY A 153 6.14 -10.15 -26.80
C GLY A 153 7.28 -10.19 -25.78
N ARG A 154 8.13 -9.15 -25.74
CA ARG A 154 9.29 -9.08 -24.82
C ARG A 154 8.84 -8.70 -23.41
N VAL A 155 8.28 -9.66 -22.68
CA VAL A 155 7.66 -9.44 -21.36
C VAL A 155 8.55 -9.81 -20.17
N GLY A 156 9.72 -10.43 -20.38
CA GLY A 156 10.61 -10.95 -19.32
C GLY A 156 10.85 -9.99 -18.16
N LYS A 157 11.40 -8.79 -18.42
CA LYS A 157 11.62 -7.76 -17.38
C LYS A 157 10.36 -7.31 -16.63
N ARG A 158 9.21 -7.23 -17.32
CA ARG A 158 7.93 -6.85 -16.67
C ARG A 158 7.44 -7.97 -15.76
N LEU A 159 7.57 -9.23 -16.20
CA LEU A 159 7.21 -10.39 -15.39
C LEU A 159 8.16 -10.56 -14.19
N ASP A 160 9.47 -10.33 -14.35
CA ASP A 160 10.42 -10.38 -13.24
C ASP A 160 10.08 -9.34 -12.17
N PHE A 161 9.74 -8.11 -12.57
CA PHE A 161 9.23 -7.10 -11.66
C PHE A 161 7.95 -7.56 -10.95
N MET A 162 7.00 -8.16 -11.68
CA MET A 162 5.78 -8.67 -11.04
C MET A 162 6.06 -9.80 -10.05
N MET A 163 7.01 -10.68 -10.32
CA MET A 163 7.40 -11.73 -9.38
C MET A 163 8.00 -11.15 -8.10
N GLN A 164 8.79 -10.07 -8.19
CA GLN A 164 9.32 -9.37 -7.02
C GLN A 164 8.19 -8.76 -6.18
N GLU A 165 7.22 -8.09 -6.80
CA GLU A 165 6.09 -7.50 -6.09
C GLU A 165 5.17 -8.58 -5.49
N LEU A 166 4.88 -9.68 -6.20
CA LEU A 166 4.12 -10.81 -5.65
C LEU A 166 4.85 -11.47 -4.46
N ASN A 167 6.18 -11.59 -4.52
CA ASN A 167 6.97 -12.13 -3.42
C ASN A 167 6.86 -11.24 -2.17
N ARG A 168 6.87 -9.91 -2.36
CA ARG A 168 6.66 -8.95 -1.28
C ARG A 168 5.30 -9.15 -0.61
N GLU A 169 4.23 -9.33 -1.39
CA GLU A 169 2.90 -9.50 -0.81
C GLU A 169 2.73 -10.86 -0.13
N ALA A 170 3.33 -11.92 -0.69
CA ALA A 170 3.36 -13.22 -0.05
C ALA A 170 4.14 -13.22 1.28
N ASN A 171 5.21 -12.42 1.40
CA ASN A 171 5.94 -12.23 2.66
C ASN A 171 5.07 -11.56 3.72
N THR A 172 4.41 -10.46 3.35
CA THR A 172 3.57 -9.68 4.27
C THR A 172 2.35 -10.46 4.71
N LEU A 173 1.71 -11.20 3.80
CA LEU A 173 0.58 -12.07 4.10
C LEU A 173 0.98 -13.22 5.02
N GLY A 174 2.17 -13.80 4.83
CA GLY A 174 2.70 -14.85 5.70
C GLY A 174 3.09 -14.37 7.10
N SER A 175 3.71 -13.19 7.23
CA SER A 175 4.13 -12.65 8.53
C SER A 175 2.97 -12.13 9.39
N LYS A 176 1.85 -11.77 8.74
CA LYS A 176 0.61 -11.30 9.39
C LYS A 176 -0.46 -12.40 9.51
N ALA A 177 -0.17 -13.63 9.07
CA ALA A 177 -1.14 -14.71 9.08
C ALA A 177 -1.51 -15.12 10.51
N ALA A 178 -2.77 -14.89 10.89
CA ALA A 178 -3.32 -15.32 12.17
C ALA A 178 -3.73 -16.80 12.19
N ALA A 179 -3.90 -17.42 11.01
CA ALA A 179 -4.30 -18.81 10.84
C ALA A 179 -3.22 -19.61 10.11
N LYS A 180 -2.96 -20.83 10.59
CA LYS A 180 -1.97 -21.75 10.01
C LYS A 180 -2.20 -21.99 8.51
N GLU A 181 -3.45 -22.17 8.11
CA GLU A 181 -3.84 -22.39 6.70
C GLU A 181 -3.44 -21.22 5.79
N LEU A 182 -3.53 -19.98 6.29
CA LEU A 182 -3.13 -18.78 5.55
C LEU A 182 -1.61 -18.68 5.44
N ALA A 183 -0.88 -19.04 6.50
CA ALA A 183 0.59 -19.11 6.48
C ALA A 183 1.09 -20.18 5.51
N ASP A 184 0.49 -21.38 5.52
CA ASP A 184 0.81 -22.48 4.60
C ASP A 184 0.52 -22.08 3.14
N THR A 185 -0.58 -21.35 2.91
CA THR A 185 -0.93 -20.81 1.58
C THR A 185 0.09 -19.77 1.11
N ALA A 186 0.52 -18.86 2.00
CA ALA A 186 1.56 -17.86 1.68
C ALA A 186 2.90 -18.53 1.34
N MET A 187 3.27 -19.58 2.06
CA MET A 187 4.48 -20.38 1.80
C MET A 187 4.40 -21.06 0.42
N SER A 188 3.25 -21.64 0.08
CA SER A 188 3.02 -22.28 -1.22
C SER A 188 3.08 -21.27 -2.36
N LEU A 189 2.50 -20.08 -2.17
CA LEU A 189 2.55 -18.99 -3.13
C LEU A 189 4.00 -18.54 -3.39
N LYS A 190 4.84 -18.43 -2.35
CA LYS A 190 6.27 -18.10 -2.52
C LYS A 190 7.01 -19.11 -3.39
N LEU A 191 6.74 -20.40 -3.17
CA LEU A 191 7.36 -21.46 -3.97
C LEU A 191 6.98 -21.32 -5.46
N LEU A 192 5.70 -21.08 -5.74
CA LEU A 192 5.21 -20.87 -7.11
C LEU A 192 5.83 -19.61 -7.76
N ILE A 193 6.01 -18.54 -7.00
CA ILE A 193 6.65 -17.31 -7.49
C ILE A 193 8.11 -17.55 -7.87
N GLU A 194 8.88 -18.29 -7.06
CA GLU A 194 10.27 -18.61 -7.40
C GLU A 194 10.35 -19.52 -8.63
N GLN A 195 9.49 -20.54 -8.73
CA GLN A 195 9.39 -21.37 -9.95
C GLN A 195 9.09 -20.54 -11.18
N MET A 196 8.14 -19.58 -11.08
CA MET A 196 7.85 -18.66 -12.17
C MET A 196 9.06 -17.77 -12.52
N ARG A 197 9.81 -17.30 -11.53
CA ARG A 197 10.98 -16.45 -11.73
C ARG A 197 12.08 -17.19 -12.50
N GLU A 198 12.32 -18.46 -12.18
CA GLU A 198 13.22 -19.33 -12.95
C GLU A 198 12.77 -19.45 -14.42
N GLN A 199 11.47 -19.64 -14.66
CA GLN A 199 10.95 -19.71 -16.04
C GLN A 199 11.13 -18.39 -16.79
N ILE A 200 10.93 -17.25 -16.12
CA ILE A 200 11.08 -15.92 -16.72
C ILE A 200 12.54 -15.67 -17.13
N GLN A 201 13.51 -16.11 -16.33
CA GLN A 201 14.94 -16.01 -16.65
C GLN A 201 15.32 -16.84 -17.88
N ASN A 202 14.62 -17.94 -18.14
CA ASN A 202 14.82 -18.77 -19.33
C ASN A 202 14.19 -18.18 -20.60
N LEU A 203 13.35 -17.15 -20.49
CA LEU A 203 12.68 -16.47 -21.60
C LEU A 203 13.39 -15.19 -22.08
N GLU A 204 14.43 -14.74 -21.36
CA GLU A 204 15.31 -13.62 -21.75
C GLU A 204 16.46 -14.08 -22.66
#